data_AF-A0A960M3Q6-F1
#
_entry.id   AF-A0A960M3Q6-F1
#
_cell.length_a   1.000
_cell.length_b   1.000
_cell.length_c   1.000
_cell.angle_alpha   90.00
_cell.angle_beta   90.00
_cell.angle_gamma   90.00
#
_symmetry.space_group_name_H-M   'P 1'
#
loop_
_entity.id
_entity.type
_entity.pdbx_description
1 polymer ?
#
loop_
_entity_poly.entity_id
_entity_poly.type
_entity_poly.pdbx_seq_one_letter_code
_entity_poly.pdbx_strand_id
1 'polypeptide(L)' 'MDKNLNQEDLKARAAKLESQVDLLEAELTYLNGLLIEVGFPEGIKTLKATAEELLAEGSLNSHEKHLKGY' A
#
# COMPACT_ATOMS: atom_id res chain seq x y z
N MET A 1 -28.33 0.66 17.33
CA MET A 1 -29.44 0.31 16.42
C MET A 1 -28.87 -0.59 15.35
N ASP A 2 -29.02 -1.90 15.49
CA ASP A 2 -28.65 -2.83 14.43
C ASP A 2 -29.63 -2.62 13.28
N LYS A 3 -29.16 -1.91 12.24
CA LYS A 3 -29.88 -1.80 10.98
C LYS A 3 -29.87 -3.20 10.38
N ASN A 4 -30.98 -3.92 10.47
CA ASN A 4 -31.18 -5.15 9.72
C ASN A 4 -31.26 -4.74 8.23
N LEU A 5 -30.11 -4.80 7.56
CA LEU A 5 -29.97 -4.47 6.14
C LEU A 5 -30.77 -5.50 5.34
N ASN A 6 -31.69 -5.03 4.51
CA ASN A 6 -32.45 -5.94 3.66
C ASN A 6 -31.55 -6.49 2.55
N GLN A 7 -32.03 -7.53 1.87
CA GLN A 7 -31.24 -8.21 0.83
C GLN A 7 -30.81 -7.29 -0.32
N GLU A 8 -31.63 -6.29 -0.67
CA GLU A 8 -31.31 -5.32 -1.72
C GLU A 8 -30.23 -4.32 -1.26
N ASP A 9 -30.28 -3.86 -0.01
CA ASP A 9 -29.24 -3.02 0.57
C ASP A 9 -27.87 -3.75 0.60
N LEU A 10 -27.88 -5.05 0.91
CA LEU A 10 -26.68 -5.88 0.89
C LEU A 10 -26.12 -6.06 -0.51
N LYS A 11 -26.98 -6.30 -1.52
CA LYS A 11 -26.56 -6.38 -2.93
C LYS A 11 -25.99 -5.06 -3.43
N ALA A 12 -26.65 -3.95 -3.14
CA ALA A 12 -26.17 -2.62 -3.52
C ALA A 12 -24.81 -2.31 -2.88
N ARG A 13 -24.62 -2.71 -1.61
CA ARG A 13 -23.34 -2.58 -0.93
C ARG A 13 -22.27 -3.47 -1.55
N ALA A 14 -22.60 -4.71 -1.91
CA ALA A 14 -21.67 -5.63 -2.58
C ALA A 14 -21.23 -5.05 -3.92
N ALA A 15 -22.16 -4.64 -4.78
CA ALA A 15 -21.85 -4.03 -6.08
C ALA A 15 -20.97 -2.79 -5.95
N LYS A 16 -21.24 -1.93 -4.96
CA LYS A 16 -20.39 -0.77 -4.67
C LYS A 16 -18.97 -1.18 -4.27
N LEU A 17 -18.82 -2.19 -3.42
CA LEU A 17 -17.51 -2.68 -2.97
C LEU A 17 -16.76 -3.35 -4.13
N GLU A 18 -17.44 -4.11 -4.97
CA GLU A 18 -16.87 -4.73 -6.18
C GLU A 18 -16.32 -3.65 -7.11
N SER A 19 -17.10 -2.61 -7.44
CA SER A 19 -16.62 -1.50 -8.28
C SER A 19 -15.44 -0.75 -7.66
N GLN A 20 -15.37 -0.66 -6.32
CA GLN A 20 -14.23 -0.04 -5.64
C GLN A 20 -12.98 -0.92 -5.71
N VAL A 21 -13.13 -2.24 -5.57
CA VAL A 21 -12.03 -3.19 -5.73
C VAL A 21 -11.50 -3.15 -7.16
N ASP A 22 -12.37 -3.22 -8.16
CA ASP A 22 -11.99 -3.18 -9.57
C ASP A 22 -11.16 -1.92 -9.89
N LEU A 23 -11.60 -0.76 -9.38
CA LEU A 23 -10.86 0.50 -9.56
C LEU A 23 -9.50 0.46 -8.86
N LEU A 24 -9.44 -0.01 -7.61
CA LEU A 24 -8.19 -0.08 -6.85
C LEU A 24 -7.20 -1.04 -7.50
N GLU A 25 -7.65 -2.17 -8.03
CA GLU A 25 -6.80 -3.13 -8.74
C GLU A 25 -6.27 -2.56 -10.05
N ALA A 26 -7.09 -1.82 -10.80
CA ALA A 26 -6.66 -1.14 -12.02
C ALA A 26 -5.59 -0.08 -11.73
N GLU A 27 -5.83 0.79 -10.74
CA GLU A 27 -4.87 1.82 -10.33
C GLU A 27 -3.57 1.22 -9.80
N LEU A 28 -3.65 0.15 -8.99
CA LEU A 28 -2.48 -0.56 -8.47
C LEU A 28 -1.66 -1.19 -9.59
N THR A 29 -2.33 -1.77 -10.60
CA THR A 29 -1.68 -2.38 -11.77
C THR A 29 -0.95 -1.32 -12.60
N TYR A 30 -1.62 -0.18 -12.85
CA TYR A 30 -1.01 0.94 -13.58
C TYR A 30 0.20 1.50 -12.85
N LEU A 31 0.09 1.75 -11.54
CA LEU A 31 1.20 2.21 -10.71
C LEU A 31 2.38 1.21 -10.73
N ASN A 32 2.09 -0.10 -10.66
CA ASN A 32 3.12 -1.11 -10.74
C ASN A 32 3.88 -1.07 -12.07
N GLY A 33 3.18 -0.85 -13.19
CA GLY A 33 3.79 -0.64 -14.50
C GLY A 33 4.71 0.59 -14.53
N LEU A 34 4.23 1.73 -14.04
CA LEU A 34 5.04 2.95 -13.94
C LEU A 34 6.30 2.74 -13.11
N LEU A 35 6.21 2.03 -11.99
CA LEU A 35 7.37 1.73 -11.14
C LEU A 35 8.44 0.93 -11.88
N ILE A 36 8.02 -0.06 -12.69
CA ILE A 36 8.94 -0.83 -13.54
C ILE A 36 9.62 0.09 -14.56
N GLU A 37 8.86 0.97 -15.22
CA GLU A 37 9.38 1.90 -16.22
C GLU A 37 10.41 2.89 -15.65
N VAL A 38 10.23 3.33 -14.39
CA VAL A 38 11.16 4.28 -13.73
C VAL A 38 12.33 3.60 -13.03
N GLY A 39 12.45 2.27 -13.11
CA GLY A 39 13.63 1.53 -12.67
C GLY A 39 13.49 0.72 -11.37
N PHE A 40 12.26 0.44 -10.91
CA PHE A 40 12.00 -0.58 -9.88
C PHE A 40 11.68 -1.93 -10.55
N PRO A 41 12.62 -2.88 -10.67
CA PRO A 41 12.48 -4.02 -11.59
C PRO A 41 11.29 -4.96 -11.30
N GLU A 42 10.82 -5.02 -10.06
CA GLU A 42 9.63 -5.78 -9.65
C GLU A 42 8.49 -4.84 -9.20
N GLY A 43 8.50 -3.60 -9.70
CA GLY A 43 7.51 -2.56 -9.41
C GLY A 43 7.34 -2.30 -7.92
N ILE A 44 6.12 -2.50 -7.43
CA ILE A 44 5.73 -2.25 -6.03
C ILE A 44 6.58 -3.07 -5.06
N LYS A 45 6.95 -4.30 -5.41
CA LYS A 45 7.73 -5.18 -4.51
C LYS A 45 9.11 -4.59 -4.22
N THR A 46 9.83 -4.19 -5.26
CA THR A 46 11.16 -3.55 -5.12
C THR A 46 11.06 -2.17 -4.47
N LEU A 47 10.03 -1.37 -4.80
CA LEU A 47 9.79 -0.10 -4.12
C LEU A 47 9.60 -0.30 -2.62
N LYS A 48 8.78 -1.28 -2.22
CA LYS A 48 8.48 -1.57 -0.83
C LYS A 48 9.75 -1.99 -0.08
N ALA A 49 10.54 -2.88 -0.65
CA ALA A 49 11.80 -3.31 -0.05
C ALA A 49 12.75 -2.13 0.17
N THR A 50 12.96 -1.29 -0.86
CA THR A 50 13.79 -0.08 -0.75
C THR A 50 13.26 0.89 0.30
N ALA A 51 11.94 1.10 0.37
CA ALA A 51 11.34 1.96 1.38
C ALA A 51 11.52 1.41 2.80
N GLU A 52 11.34 0.10 2.99
CA GLU A 52 11.57 -0.58 4.28
C GLU A 52 13.04 -0.48 4.72
N GLU A 53 13.99 -0.66 3.79
CA GLU A 53 15.42 -0.47 4.02
C GLU A 53 15.74 0.97 4.44
N LEU A 54 15.27 1.97 3.69
CA LEU A 54 15.49 3.39 4.00
C LEU A 54 14.90 3.79 5.36
N LEU A 55 13.73 3.27 5.72
CA LEU A 55 13.11 3.50 7.03
C LEU A 55 13.91 2.80 8.14
N ALA A 56 14.41 1.58 7.90
CA ALA A 56 15.27 0.87 8.85
C ALA A 56 16.60 1.59 9.06
N GLU A 57 17.23 2.10 8.00
CA GLU A 57 18.45 2.91 8.07
C GLU A 57 18.21 4.23 8.80
N GLY A 58 17.09 4.92 8.54
CA GLY A 58 16.68 6.12 9.30
C GLY A 58 16.47 5.84 10.79
N SER A 59 15.95 4.65 11.12
CA SER A 59 15.77 4.17 12.51
C SER A 59 17.10 3.77 13.18
N LEU A 60 18.03 3.15 12.44
CA LEU A 60 19.37 2.79 12.94
C LEU A 60 20.25 4.04 13.15
N ASN A 61 20.16 5.02 12.25
CA ASN A 61 20.87 6.30 12.36
C ASN A 61 20.43 7.14 13.56
N SER A 62 19.24 6.88 14.12
CA SER A 62 18.79 7.51 15.38
C SER A 62 19.21 6.73 16.63
N HIS A 63 19.54 5.44 16.53
CA HIS A 63 20.14 4.63 17.60
C HIS A 63 21.66 4.79 17.70
N GLU A 64 22.39 4.94 16.59
CA GLU A 64 23.85 5.12 16.61
C GLU A 64 24.29 6.50 17.14
N LYS A 65 23.48 7.55 16.92
CA LYS A 65 23.74 8.88 17.51
C LYS A 65 23.69 8.88 19.05
N HIS A 66 23.04 7.90 19.66
CA HIS A 66 23.00 7.77 21.12
C HIS A 66 24.18 6.98 21.71
N LEU A 67 24.89 6.19 20.89
CA LEU A 67 26.00 5.34 21.34
C LEU A 67 27.38 5.93 21.00
N LYS A 68 27.47 6.85 20.05
CA LYS A 68 28.69 7.65 19.81
C LYS A 68 28.50 9.06 20.34
N GLY A 69 28.43 9.16 21.67
CA GLY A 69 28.79 10.40 22.35
C GLY A 69 30.28 10.66 22.13
N TYR A 70 30.59 11.55 21.19
CA TYR A 70 31.80 12.36 21.18
C TYR A 70 31.38 13.82 21.25
#